data_AF-A0A7S0MGZ7-F1
#
_entry.id   AF-A0A7S0MGZ7-F1
#
_cell.length_a   1.000
_cell.length_b   1.000
_cell.length_c   1.000
_cell.angle_alpha   90.00
_cell.angle_beta   90.00
_cell.angle_gamma   90.00
#
_symmetry.space_group_name_H-M   'P 1'
#
loop_
_entity.id
_entity.type
_entity.pdbx_description
1 polymer ?
#
loop_
_entity_poly.entity_id
_entity_poly.type
_entity_poly.pdbx_seq_one_letter_code
_entity_poly.pdbx_strand_id
1 'polypeptide(L)'
;MRTKQGPSKNKFVQQSFPVRQLVYTTGCVLPFFIVSAVVCFVVGGPIYYYSAQIVSFEYVYSDPEKTNTCPDVGELPCLIRFNLKEAIPGPVFMYYTLTNFYQNHRRYIASRSDAMNRGDFGSQPPPLDGAPDPSSKTCFGFDTYSANGKTIQFYPCGLAAMSLFNDTFRLFHAPSGLEVNWTADRVSWPVSDARRFQSKPEAWLRANCFRLGGRGDPAADDPAFAGFP
;
A
#
# COMPACT_ATOMS: atom_id res chain seq x y z
N MET A 1 37.98 15.74 -62.64
CA MET A 1 36.58 15.26 -62.64
C MET A 1 36.34 14.49 -61.34
N ARG A 2 35.42 14.93 -60.46
CA ARG A 2 35.08 14.18 -59.23
C ARG A 2 34.21 12.98 -59.63
N THR A 3 34.72 11.78 -59.45
CA THR A 3 33.95 10.54 -59.61
C THR A 3 32.90 10.47 -58.50
N LYS A 4 31.61 10.61 -58.83
CA LYS A 4 30.52 10.43 -57.87
C LYS A 4 30.54 8.97 -57.39
N GLN A 5 30.80 8.75 -56.10
CA GLN A 5 30.58 7.44 -55.48
C GLN A 5 29.08 7.16 -55.41
N GLY A 6 28.67 6.01 -55.93
CA GLY A 6 27.27 5.57 -55.88
C GLY A 6 26.79 5.30 -54.45
N PRO A 7 25.47 5.14 -54.26
CA PRO A 7 24.90 4.88 -52.95
C PRO A 7 25.47 3.59 -52.33
N SER A 8 25.57 3.59 -51.00
CA SER A 8 26.11 2.46 -50.22
C SER A 8 25.34 1.16 -50.49
N LYS A 9 26.08 0.05 -50.60
CA LYS A 9 25.53 -1.30 -50.83
C LYS A 9 24.95 -1.96 -49.56
N ASN A 10 24.86 -1.23 -48.45
CA ASN A 10 24.37 -1.76 -47.18
C ASN A 10 22.87 -2.06 -47.25
N LYS A 11 22.46 -3.31 -46.98
CA LYS A 11 21.05 -3.75 -46.97
C LYS A 11 20.15 -2.94 -46.04
N PHE A 12 20.71 -2.42 -44.93
CA PHE A 12 20.00 -1.51 -44.02
C PHE A 12 19.65 -0.18 -44.69
N VAL A 13 20.63 0.44 -45.34
CA VAL A 13 20.46 1.72 -46.04
C VAL A 13 19.57 1.55 -47.28
N GLN A 14 19.63 0.38 -47.92
CA GLN A 14 18.82 0.01 -49.07
C GLN A 14 17.44 -0.57 -48.71
N GLN A 15 17.11 -0.67 -47.42
CA GLN A 15 15.85 -1.21 -46.91
C GLN A 15 15.47 -2.58 -47.50
N SER A 16 16.47 -3.43 -47.78
CA SER A 16 16.32 -4.73 -48.43
C SER A 16 16.52 -5.90 -47.46
N PHE A 17 16.10 -5.70 -46.20
CA PHE A 17 16.09 -6.80 -45.23
C PHE A 17 15.07 -7.86 -45.62
N PRO A 18 15.33 -9.14 -45.30
CA PRO A 18 14.33 -10.18 -45.42
C PRO A 18 13.18 -9.86 -44.46
N VAL A 19 12.03 -9.49 -45.02
CA VAL A 19 10.79 -9.24 -44.28
C VAL A 19 9.79 -10.32 -44.66
N ARG A 20 9.17 -10.96 -43.66
CA ARG A 20 7.96 -11.75 -43.88
C ARG A 20 6.76 -10.81 -43.76
N GLN A 21 6.16 -10.48 -44.89
CA GLN A 21 4.91 -9.72 -44.91
C GLN A 21 3.76 -10.71 -44.65
N LEU A 22 3.17 -10.64 -43.45
CA LEU A 22 1.95 -11.39 -43.16
C LEU A 22 0.75 -10.60 -43.70
N VAL A 23 0.06 -11.19 -44.68
CA VAL A 23 -1.21 -10.66 -45.18
C VAL A 23 -2.34 -11.37 -44.44
N TYR A 24 -3.07 -10.63 -43.61
CA TYR A 24 -4.19 -11.17 -42.83
C TYR A 24 -5.42 -11.34 -43.72
N THR A 25 -5.60 -12.56 -44.24
CA THR A 25 -6.80 -12.93 -45.00
C THR A 25 -7.86 -13.52 -44.08
N THR A 26 -9.13 -13.45 -44.51
CA THR A 26 -10.28 -13.98 -43.74
C THR A 26 -10.11 -15.45 -43.35
N GLY A 27 -9.49 -16.26 -44.22
CA GLY A 27 -9.22 -17.67 -43.94
C GLY A 27 -8.20 -17.95 -42.82
N CYS A 28 -7.30 -17.00 -42.53
CA CYS A 28 -6.34 -17.10 -41.42
C CYS A 28 -6.87 -16.48 -40.13
N VAL A 29 -7.64 -15.40 -40.23
CA VAL A 29 -8.11 -14.62 -39.09
C VAL A 29 -9.31 -15.28 -38.39
N LEU A 30 -10.24 -15.85 -39.15
CA LEU A 30 -11.42 -16.52 -38.61
C LEU A 30 -11.08 -17.68 -37.65
N PRO A 31 -10.21 -18.65 -38.00
CA PRO A 31 -9.86 -19.73 -37.07
C PRO A 31 -9.13 -19.22 -35.82
N PHE A 32 -8.31 -18.17 -35.94
CA PHE A 32 -7.65 -17.56 -34.79
C PHE A 32 -8.66 -17.02 -33.77
N PHE A 33 -9.71 -16.32 -34.24
CA PHE A 33 -10.77 -15.83 -33.36
C PHE A 33 -11.59 -16.97 -32.75
N ILE A 34 -11.88 -18.03 -33.50
CA ILE A 34 -12.60 -19.19 -32.96
C ILE A 34 -11.79 -19.86 -31.85
N VAL A 35 -10.49 -20.09 -32.06
CA VAL A 35 -9.60 -20.66 -31.03
C VAL A 35 -9.53 -19.76 -29.80
N SER A 36 -9.36 -18.45 -30.00
CA SER A 36 -9.36 -17.47 -28.91
C SER A 36 -10.67 -17.50 -28.11
N ALA A 37 -11.82 -17.57 -28.79
CA ALA A 37 -13.12 -17.68 -28.15
C ALA A 37 -13.23 -18.94 -27.29
N VAL A 38 -12.82 -20.10 -27.82
CA VAL A 38 -12.82 -21.37 -27.06
C VAL A 38 -11.94 -21.25 -25.82
N VAL A 39 -10.74 -20.67 -25.92
CA VAL A 39 -9.85 -20.45 -24.77
C VAL A 39 -10.51 -19.53 -23.74
N CYS A 40 -11.14 -18.43 -24.17
CA CYS A 40 -11.85 -17.53 -23.28
C CYS A 40 -13.01 -18.22 -22.54
N PHE A 41 -13.75 -19.13 -23.19
CA PHE A 41 -14.81 -19.89 -22.50
C PHE A 41 -14.25 -20.92 -21.52
N VAL A 42 -13.20 -21.65 -21.92
CA VAL A 42 -12.55 -22.66 -21.08
C VAL A 42 -11.93 -22.05 -19.83
N VAL A 43 -11.35 -20.85 -19.93
CA VAL A 43 -10.72 -20.14 -18.80
C VAL A 43 -11.75 -19.29 -18.04
N GLY A 44 -12.61 -18.58 -18.75
CA GLY A 44 -13.59 -17.64 -18.18
C GLY A 44 -14.71 -18.33 -17.42
N GLY A 45 -15.17 -19.50 -17.87
CA GLY A 45 -16.23 -20.27 -17.18
C GLY A 45 -15.85 -20.64 -15.74
N PRO A 46 -14.71 -21.31 -15.51
CA PRO A 46 -14.22 -21.59 -14.16
C PRO A 46 -14.00 -20.34 -13.31
N ILE A 47 -13.38 -19.28 -13.87
CA ILE A 47 -13.16 -18.03 -13.13
C ILE A 47 -14.47 -17.41 -12.67
N TYR A 48 -15.48 -17.33 -13.56
CA TYR A 48 -16.79 -16.80 -13.23
C TYR A 48 -17.49 -17.65 -12.16
N TYR A 49 -17.43 -18.98 -12.30
CA TYR A 49 -18.02 -19.90 -11.33
C TYR A 49 -17.43 -19.71 -9.92
N TYR A 50 -16.10 -19.67 -9.79
CA TYR A 50 -15.46 -19.42 -8.50
C TYR A 50 -15.70 -18.01 -7.98
N SER A 51 -15.75 -17.00 -8.86
CA SER A 51 -16.04 -15.61 -8.46
C SER A 51 -17.45 -15.45 -7.92
N ALA A 52 -18.43 -16.21 -8.42
CA ALA A 52 -19.81 -16.16 -7.96
C ALA A 52 -20.02 -16.77 -6.56
N GLN A 53 -19.04 -17.54 -6.05
CA GLN A 53 -19.10 -18.16 -4.72
C GLN A 53 -18.54 -17.26 -3.61
N ILE A 54 -17.95 -16.10 -3.94
CA ILE A 54 -17.36 -15.19 -2.95
C ILE A 54 -18.48 -14.44 -2.23
N VAL A 55 -18.60 -14.68 -0.92
CA VAL A 55 -19.52 -13.95 -0.05
C VAL A 55 -18.77 -12.79 0.59
N SER A 56 -19.24 -11.56 0.36
CA SER A 56 -18.71 -10.35 0.99
C SER A 56 -19.81 -9.58 1.73
N PHE A 57 -19.40 -8.90 2.80
CA PHE A 57 -20.26 -8.00 3.56
C PHE A 57 -19.54 -6.67 3.73
N GLU A 58 -20.20 -5.57 3.36
CA GLU A 58 -19.64 -4.22 3.42
C GLU A 58 -20.53 -3.33 4.29
N TYR A 59 -19.90 -2.54 5.17
CA TYR A 59 -20.57 -1.59 6.04
C TYR A 59 -19.79 -0.27 6.09
N VAL A 60 -20.48 0.85 5.87
CA VAL A 60 -19.91 2.20 5.93
C VAL A 60 -20.26 2.83 7.28
N TYR A 61 -19.25 3.12 8.11
CA TYR A 61 -19.45 3.59 9.48
C TYR A 61 -19.28 5.11 9.71
N SER A 62 -18.83 5.87 8.70
CA SER A 62 -18.60 7.33 8.74
C SER A 62 -19.65 8.11 7.93
N ASP A 63 -20.79 7.49 7.63
CA ASP A 63 -21.84 8.10 6.80
C ASP A 63 -22.72 9.06 7.63
N PRO A 64 -22.64 10.39 7.42
CA PRO A 64 -23.39 11.35 8.23
C PRO A 64 -24.90 11.29 8.03
N GLU A 65 -25.38 10.65 6.94
CA GLU A 65 -26.81 10.52 6.65
C GLU A 65 -27.46 9.30 7.34
N LYS A 66 -26.66 8.38 7.88
CA LYS A 66 -27.15 7.16 8.53
C LYS A 66 -27.25 7.31 10.05
N THR A 67 -28.30 6.75 10.62
CA THR A 67 -28.65 6.86 12.06
C THR A 67 -27.77 6.03 13.00
N ASN A 68 -26.94 5.13 12.47
CA ASN A 68 -26.07 4.20 13.22
C ASN A 68 -24.60 4.37 12.80
N THR A 69 -24.10 5.60 12.79
CA THR A 69 -22.72 5.90 12.41
C THR A 69 -21.89 6.37 13.59
N CYS A 70 -20.59 6.16 13.44
CA CYS A 70 -19.62 6.59 14.43
C CYS A 70 -19.36 8.09 14.22
N PRO A 71 -19.56 8.94 15.23
CA PRO A 71 -19.15 10.34 15.11
C PRO A 71 -17.63 10.45 14.99
N ASP A 72 -17.16 11.41 14.18
CA ASP A 72 -15.76 11.50 13.74
C ASP A 72 -14.75 11.72 14.87
N VAL A 73 -15.13 12.37 15.98
CA VAL A 73 -14.21 12.68 17.08
C VAL A 73 -14.99 12.79 18.39
N GLY A 74 -14.81 11.85 19.33
CA GLY A 74 -15.17 12.04 20.75
C GLY A 74 -15.98 10.95 21.46
N GLU A 75 -16.72 10.10 20.73
CA GLU A 75 -17.49 9.00 21.33
C GLU A 75 -16.90 7.63 20.94
N LEU A 76 -15.70 7.36 21.47
CA LEU A 76 -15.06 6.06 21.38
C LEU A 76 -15.31 5.27 22.68
N PRO A 77 -15.66 3.96 22.62
CA PRO A 77 -15.74 3.13 21.41
C PRO A 77 -17.09 3.24 20.68
N CYS A 78 -17.05 3.30 19.36
CA CYS A 78 -18.25 3.22 18.54
C CYS A 78 -18.74 1.76 18.39
N LEU A 79 -20.03 1.53 18.63
CA LEU A 79 -20.64 0.21 18.57
C LEU A 79 -21.54 0.07 17.33
N ILE A 80 -21.13 -0.77 16.39
CA ILE A 80 -21.88 -1.07 15.18
C ILE A 80 -22.51 -2.44 15.29
N ARG A 81 -23.84 -2.51 15.12
CA ARG A 81 -24.58 -3.77 15.06
C ARG A 81 -24.98 -4.06 13.62
N PHE A 82 -24.55 -5.20 13.11
CA PHE A 82 -24.94 -5.70 11.78
C PHE A 82 -25.38 -7.16 11.87
N ASN A 83 -26.10 -7.60 10.84
CA ASN A 83 -26.58 -8.97 10.75
C ASN A 83 -26.14 -9.59 9.42
N LEU A 84 -25.58 -10.80 9.47
CA LEU A 84 -25.13 -11.53 8.28
C LEU A 84 -26.30 -12.32 7.71
N LYS A 85 -26.65 -12.09 6.45
CA LYS A 85 -27.74 -12.81 5.76
C LYS A 85 -27.40 -14.27 5.50
N GLU A 86 -26.13 -14.54 5.24
CA GLU A 86 -25.60 -15.85 4.91
C GLU A 86 -24.30 -16.08 5.68
N ALA A 87 -23.97 -17.36 5.92
CA ALA A 87 -22.71 -17.72 6.57
C ALA A 87 -21.53 -17.49 5.61
N ILE A 88 -20.49 -16.82 6.08
CA ILE A 88 -19.28 -16.59 5.29
C ILE A 88 -18.34 -17.80 5.49
N PRO A 89 -18.10 -18.63 4.46
CA PRO A 89 -17.16 -19.74 4.59
C PRO A 89 -15.74 -19.21 4.77
N GLY A 90 -14.94 -19.88 5.61
CA GLY A 90 -13.54 -19.54 5.82
C GLY A 90 -12.66 -19.89 4.60
N PRO A 91 -11.51 -19.22 4.42
CA PRO A 91 -10.93 -18.19 5.28
C PRO A 91 -11.61 -16.82 5.14
N VAL A 92 -11.81 -16.13 6.27
CA VAL A 92 -12.44 -14.80 6.32
C VAL A 92 -11.35 -13.74 6.44
N PHE A 93 -11.43 -12.71 5.59
CA PHE A 93 -10.55 -11.56 5.62
C PHE A 93 -11.36 -10.30 5.92
N MET A 94 -10.84 -9.45 6.81
CA MET A 94 -11.40 -8.14 7.06
C MET A 94 -10.59 -7.09 6.31
N TYR A 95 -11.28 -6.25 5.55
CA TYR A 95 -10.70 -5.10 4.87
C TYR A 95 -11.34 -3.82 5.41
N TYR A 96 -10.54 -2.78 5.57
CA TYR A 96 -11.05 -1.42 5.74
C TYR A 96 -10.88 -0.66 4.42
N THR A 97 -11.89 0.11 4.07
CA THR A 97 -11.91 0.88 2.81
C THR A 97 -11.93 2.36 3.15
N LEU A 98 -11.00 3.10 2.56
CA LEU A 98 -10.97 4.57 2.63
C LEU A 98 -11.45 5.14 1.31
N THR A 99 -12.51 5.95 1.35
CA THR A 99 -12.98 6.73 0.20
C THR A 99 -12.43 8.16 0.29
N ASN A 100 -12.31 8.83 -0.86
CA ASN A 100 -11.75 10.19 -0.95
C ASN A 100 -10.31 10.36 -0.38
N PHE A 101 -9.55 9.27 -0.27
CA PHE A 101 -8.15 9.27 0.17
C PHE A 101 -7.19 8.93 -0.97
N TYR A 102 -6.56 9.95 -1.56
CA TYR A 102 -5.77 9.83 -2.79
C TYR A 102 -4.31 9.41 -2.57
N GLN A 103 -4.09 8.15 -2.19
CA GLN A 103 -2.74 7.58 -1.99
C GLN A 103 -1.90 7.50 -3.28
N ASN A 104 -2.53 7.57 -4.45
CA ASN A 104 -1.85 7.46 -5.74
C ASN A 104 -1.15 8.77 -6.18
N HIS A 105 -1.28 9.86 -5.43
CA HIS A 105 -0.66 11.12 -5.78
C HIS A 105 0.87 11.03 -5.78
N ARG A 106 1.54 11.56 -6.82
CA ARG A 106 3.01 11.43 -7.01
C ARG A 106 3.82 11.84 -5.78
N ARG A 107 3.45 12.94 -5.12
CA ARG A 107 4.13 13.39 -3.89
C ARG A 107 3.86 12.47 -2.70
N TYR A 108 2.66 11.90 -2.60
CA TYR A 108 2.32 10.97 -1.53
C TYR A 108 3.15 9.68 -1.64
N ILE A 109 3.18 9.06 -2.83
CA ILE A 109 3.96 7.85 -3.11
C ILE A 109 5.47 8.09 -2.89
N ALA A 110 5.95 9.26 -3.29
CA ALA A 110 7.35 9.62 -3.13
C ALA A 110 7.69 9.98 -1.67
N SER A 111 6.71 10.31 -0.81
CA SER A 111 6.94 10.73 0.58
C SER A 111 7.21 9.58 1.53
N ARG A 112 8.39 8.97 1.40
CA ARG A 112 8.88 7.86 2.23
C ARG A 112 10.38 7.67 2.04
N SER A 113 11.08 7.17 3.05
CA SER A 113 12.47 6.75 2.88
C SER A 113 12.62 5.23 2.97
N ASP A 114 13.11 4.64 1.89
CA ASP A 114 13.31 3.20 1.77
C ASP A 114 14.50 2.70 2.61
N ALA A 115 15.51 3.53 2.86
CA ALA A 115 16.58 3.19 3.79
C ALA A 115 16.07 3.08 5.23
N MET A 116 15.10 3.94 5.60
CA MET A 116 14.48 3.85 6.92
C MET A 116 13.66 2.59 7.09
N ASN A 117 12.87 2.25 6.08
CA ASN A 117 12.06 1.04 6.09
C ASN A 117 12.93 -0.21 6.22
N ARG A 118 14.13 -0.23 5.64
CA ARG A 118 15.07 -1.35 5.75
C ARG A 118 15.92 -1.34 7.03
N GLY A 119 15.81 -0.33 7.89
CA GLY A 119 16.63 -0.24 9.10
C GLY A 119 18.15 -0.07 8.83
N ASP A 120 18.53 0.43 7.66
CA ASP A 120 19.91 0.46 7.14
C ASP A 120 20.83 1.54 7.77
N PHE A 121 20.43 2.19 8.85
CA PHE A 121 21.13 3.36 9.42
C PHE A 121 22.50 3.11 10.08
N GLY A 122 23.14 1.95 9.86
CA GLY A 122 24.36 1.62 10.61
C GLY A 122 24.13 1.62 12.13
N SER A 123 25.14 2.03 12.91
CA SER A 123 25.08 2.10 14.39
C SER A 123 24.77 3.50 14.94
N GLN A 124 24.92 4.54 14.13
CA GLN A 124 24.69 5.93 14.52
C GLN A 124 23.31 6.41 14.04
N PRO A 125 22.59 7.22 14.82
CA PRO A 125 21.42 7.92 14.29
C PRO A 125 21.84 8.79 13.10
N PRO A 126 20.95 9.01 12.10
CA PRO A 126 21.19 10.04 11.11
C PRO A 126 21.43 11.38 11.83
N PRO A 127 22.44 12.18 11.43
CA PRO A 127 22.74 13.46 12.08
C PRO A 127 21.52 14.36 12.12
N LEU A 128 21.23 14.94 13.29
CA LEU A 128 20.16 15.93 13.49
C LEU A 128 20.52 17.28 12.84
N ASP A 129 21.81 17.55 12.73
CA ASP A 129 22.35 18.83 12.27
C ASP A 129 23.09 18.61 10.95
N GLY A 130 22.41 18.89 9.83
CA GLY A 130 23.10 19.07 8.56
C GLY A 130 23.23 17.81 7.71
N ALA A 131 22.33 17.76 6.75
CA ALA A 131 22.28 16.82 5.63
C ALA A 131 21.79 15.41 6.00
N PRO A 132 20.59 15.08 5.49
CA PRO A 132 19.97 13.82 5.78
C PRO A 132 20.71 12.71 5.05
N ASP A 133 20.40 11.47 5.41
CA ASP A 133 20.40 10.41 4.42
C ASP A 133 19.95 10.99 3.05
N PRO A 134 20.74 10.93 1.97
CA PRO A 134 20.36 11.54 0.69
C PRO A 134 19.02 11.02 0.16
N SER A 135 18.45 9.96 0.75
CA SER A 135 17.05 9.56 0.61
C SER A 135 15.99 10.38 1.37
N SER A 136 16.27 11.30 2.30
CA SER A 136 15.21 12.08 2.99
C SER A 136 14.68 13.28 2.19
N LYS A 137 15.32 13.66 1.08
CA LYS A 137 14.71 14.58 0.09
C LYS A 137 13.37 14.06 -0.44
N THR A 138 13.03 12.80 -0.16
CA THR A 138 11.77 12.19 -0.50
C THR A 138 10.67 12.48 0.52
N CYS A 139 10.96 12.70 1.81
CA CYS A 139 9.95 12.83 2.87
C CYS A 139 9.23 14.20 2.93
N PHE A 140 9.52 15.12 2.00
CA PHE A 140 8.82 16.41 1.79
C PHE A 140 8.55 17.23 3.07
N GLY A 141 9.52 17.30 4.00
CA GLY A 141 9.41 18.08 5.24
C GLY A 141 8.73 17.34 6.41
N PHE A 142 8.41 16.06 6.25
CA PHE A 142 7.95 15.17 7.33
C PHE A 142 9.06 14.25 7.82
N ASP A 143 10.28 14.77 7.90
CA ASP A 143 11.49 14.07 8.34
C ASP A 143 11.92 14.48 9.75
N THR A 144 11.76 15.74 10.13
CA THR A 144 12.14 16.26 11.44
C THR A 144 11.07 17.11 12.10
N TYR A 145 11.11 17.17 13.42
CA TYR A 145 10.33 18.10 14.25
C TYR A 145 11.26 18.77 15.25
N SER A 146 11.12 20.09 15.42
CA SER A 146 11.91 20.86 16.37
C SER A 146 10.99 21.50 17.40
N ALA A 147 11.13 21.09 18.66
CA ALA A 147 10.44 21.70 19.80
C ALA A 147 11.42 21.86 20.96
N ASN A 148 11.30 22.97 21.70
CA ASN A 148 12.09 23.27 22.90
C ASN A 148 13.62 23.15 22.69
N GLY A 149 14.12 23.56 21.52
CA GLY A 149 15.56 23.53 21.20
C GLY A 149 16.13 22.14 20.91
N LYS A 150 15.28 21.11 20.82
CA LYS A 150 15.66 19.74 20.45
C LYS A 150 15.03 19.39 19.11
N THR A 151 15.86 19.01 18.15
CA THR A 151 15.41 18.44 16.87
C THR A 151 15.30 16.92 17.03
N ILE A 152 14.19 16.34 16.56
CA ILE A 152 13.92 14.91 16.61
C ILE A 152 13.52 14.44 15.20
N GLN A 153 14.02 13.29 14.78
CA GLN A 153 13.70 12.66 13.51
C GLN A 153 12.43 11.79 13.64
N PHE A 154 11.52 11.91 12.67
CA PHE A 154 10.36 11.02 12.55
C PHE A 154 10.77 9.66 12.01
N TYR A 155 10.36 8.58 12.69
CA TYR A 155 10.61 7.21 12.27
C TYR A 155 9.32 6.38 12.26
N PRO A 156 8.88 5.87 11.10
CA PRO A 156 9.33 6.21 9.74
C PRO A 156 8.94 7.64 9.32
N CYS A 157 9.67 8.22 8.35
CA CYS A 157 9.36 9.56 7.82
C CYS A 157 8.38 9.52 6.62
N GLY A 158 7.73 10.66 6.38
CA GLY A 158 6.94 10.91 5.17
C GLY A 158 5.42 10.83 5.34
N LEU A 159 4.69 11.34 4.35
CA LEU A 159 3.22 11.45 4.37
C LEU A 159 2.52 10.10 4.55
N ALA A 160 3.05 9.03 3.95
CA ALA A 160 2.43 7.71 4.06
C ALA A 160 2.49 7.14 5.48
N ALA A 161 3.57 7.43 6.22
CA ALA A 161 3.71 7.05 7.62
C ALA A 161 2.84 7.92 8.54
N MET A 162 2.79 9.23 8.27
CA MET A 162 2.02 10.21 9.04
C MET A 162 0.51 10.03 8.93
N SER A 163 0.04 9.54 7.80
CA SER A 163 -1.38 9.30 7.51
C SER A 163 -1.77 7.82 7.65
N LEU A 164 -1.08 7.09 8.52
CA LEU A 164 -1.41 5.71 8.81
C LEU A 164 -2.79 5.63 9.46
N PHE A 165 -3.61 4.71 8.97
CA PHE A 165 -4.92 4.44 9.53
C PHE A 165 -4.79 3.94 10.98
N ASN A 166 -5.49 4.57 11.91
CA ASN A 166 -5.33 4.35 13.35
C ASN A 166 -6.59 3.83 14.07
N ASP A 167 -7.70 3.57 13.37
CA ASP A 167 -8.86 2.95 14.02
C ASP A 167 -8.55 1.51 14.43
N THR A 168 -9.17 1.10 15.53
CA THR A 168 -9.05 -0.27 16.03
C THR A 168 -10.41 -0.95 16.02
N PHE A 169 -10.47 -2.10 15.36
CA PHE A 169 -11.68 -2.90 15.30
C PHE A 169 -11.63 -4.01 16.36
N ARG A 170 -12.79 -4.40 16.87
CA ARG A 170 -13.03 -5.61 17.67
C ARG A 170 -14.38 -6.17 17.28
N LEU A 171 -14.45 -7.47 17.02
CA LEU A 171 -15.67 -8.12 16.56
C LEU A 171 -16.23 -9.02 17.65
N PHE A 172 -17.54 -8.93 17.89
CA PHE A 172 -18.24 -9.73 18.90
C PHE A 172 -19.42 -10.46 18.27
N HIS A 173 -19.61 -11.72 18.64
CA HIS A 173 -20.81 -12.47 18.28
C HIS A 173 -21.97 -12.04 19.18
N ALA A 174 -22.86 -11.19 18.64
CA ALA A 174 -23.89 -10.47 19.39
C ALA A 174 -24.76 -11.35 20.32
N PRO A 175 -25.23 -12.55 19.93
CA PRO A 175 -26.03 -13.40 20.82
C PRO A 175 -25.26 -13.94 22.03
N SER A 176 -23.96 -14.23 21.87
CA SER A 176 -23.14 -14.86 22.92
C SER A 176 -22.26 -13.88 23.70
N GLY A 177 -22.05 -12.67 23.17
CA GLY A 177 -21.08 -11.71 23.70
C GLY A 177 -19.60 -12.14 23.54
N LEU A 178 -19.33 -13.29 22.92
CA LEU A 178 -17.96 -13.78 22.70
C LEU A 178 -17.24 -12.93 21.65
N GLU A 179 -16.00 -12.54 21.97
CA GLU A 179 -15.11 -11.88 21.02
C GLU A 179 -14.66 -12.89 19.96
N VAL A 180 -14.80 -12.48 18.69
CA VAL A 180 -14.31 -13.27 17.56
C VAL A 180 -12.81 -13.10 17.50
N ASN A 181 -12.08 -14.18 17.78
CA ASN A 181 -10.63 -14.17 17.71
C ASN A 181 -10.18 -14.04 16.25
N TRP A 182 -9.32 -13.06 15.99
CA TRP A 182 -8.66 -12.86 14.71
C TRP A 182 -7.20 -12.52 14.91
N THR A 183 -6.41 -12.63 13.84
CA THR A 183 -5.00 -12.26 13.87
C THR A 183 -4.73 -11.17 12.85
N ALA A 184 -3.95 -10.18 13.26
CA ALA A 184 -3.36 -9.18 12.37
C ALA A 184 -1.96 -9.60 11.90
N ASP A 185 -1.48 -10.78 12.30
CA ASP A 185 -0.19 -11.31 11.88
C ASP A 185 -0.33 -11.93 10.48
N ARG A 186 0.74 -11.80 9.67
CA ARG A 186 0.83 -12.40 8.33
C ARG A 186 -0.26 -11.92 7.34
N VAL A 187 -0.74 -10.70 7.53
CA VAL A 187 -1.63 -10.01 6.56
C VAL A 187 -0.83 -9.36 5.41
N SER A 188 0.47 -9.16 5.62
CA SER A 188 1.44 -8.67 4.64
C SER A 188 2.08 -9.82 3.85
N TRP A 189 2.55 -9.48 2.65
CA TRP A 189 3.34 -10.41 1.84
C TRP A 189 4.64 -10.78 2.57
N PRO A 190 4.98 -12.08 2.73
CA PRO A 190 6.15 -12.51 3.50
C PRO A 190 7.48 -11.91 3.01
N VAL A 191 7.59 -11.64 1.71
CA VAL A 191 8.79 -11.05 1.10
C VAL A 191 8.98 -9.58 1.53
N SER A 192 7.89 -8.84 1.71
CA SER A 192 7.94 -7.46 2.17
C SER A 192 8.50 -7.39 3.59
N ASP A 193 8.00 -8.24 4.49
CA ASP A 193 8.40 -8.24 5.90
C ASP A 193 9.84 -8.73 6.10
N ALA A 194 10.29 -9.69 5.29
CA ALA A 194 11.64 -10.23 5.45
C ALA A 194 12.75 -9.31 4.89
N ARG A 195 12.47 -8.58 3.80
CA ARG A 195 13.52 -7.87 3.04
C ARG A 195 13.35 -6.36 2.98
N ARG A 196 12.12 -5.86 2.95
CA ARG A 196 11.84 -4.44 2.71
C ARG A 196 11.62 -3.67 4.00
N PHE A 197 11.01 -4.31 5.00
CA PHE A 197 10.69 -3.71 6.28
C PHE A 197 11.48 -4.40 7.39
N GLN A 198 12.48 -3.72 7.94
CA GLN A 198 13.28 -4.18 9.07
C GLN A 198 13.39 -3.05 10.08
N SER A 199 13.37 -3.41 11.37
CA SER A 199 13.45 -2.45 12.47
C SER A 199 14.78 -2.54 13.20
N LYS A 200 15.26 -1.40 13.70
CA LYS A 200 16.31 -1.37 14.71
C LYS A 200 15.77 -1.85 16.07
N PRO A 201 16.64 -2.30 16.99
CA PRO A 201 16.24 -2.65 18.35
C PRO A 201 15.50 -1.51 19.04
N GLU A 202 14.55 -1.85 19.91
CA GLU A 202 13.68 -0.87 20.56
C GLU A 202 14.44 0.17 21.39
N ALA A 203 15.49 -0.25 22.10
CA ALA A 203 16.35 0.66 22.87
C ALA A 203 17.01 1.73 21.98
N TRP A 204 17.41 1.37 20.76
CA TRP A 204 17.97 2.31 19.80
C TRP A 204 16.91 3.30 19.32
N LEU A 205 15.69 2.81 19.03
CA LEU A 205 14.60 3.66 18.55
C LEU A 205 14.18 4.70 19.60
N ARG A 206 14.03 4.31 20.87
CA ARG A 206 13.67 5.23 21.97
C ARG A 206 14.72 6.31 22.23
N ALA A 207 16.00 6.01 22.01
CA ALA A 207 17.09 6.97 22.23
C ALA A 207 17.25 7.99 21.09
N ASN A 208 16.84 7.63 19.87
CA ASN A 208 17.26 8.34 18.65
C ASN A 208 16.12 8.91 17.79
N CYS A 209 14.88 8.41 17.94
CA CYS A 209 13.80 8.76 17.03
C CYS A 209 12.50 9.04 17.76
N PHE A 210 11.66 9.87 17.16
CA PHE A 210 10.25 9.99 17.52
C PHE A 210 9.45 8.91 16.80
N ARG A 211 8.68 8.12 17.56
CA ARG A 211 7.71 7.19 17.00
C ARG A 211 6.34 7.87 17.00
N LEU A 212 5.71 7.90 15.84
CA LEU A 212 4.26 8.11 15.78
C LEU A 212 3.62 6.92 16.49
N GLY A 213 2.87 7.19 17.55
CA GLY A 213 2.28 6.16 18.41
C GLY A 213 1.50 5.13 17.60
N GLY A 214 1.83 3.85 17.81
CA GLY A 214 1.05 2.71 17.35
C GLY A 214 0.50 1.93 18.56
N ARG A 215 -0.44 1.03 18.30
CA ARG A 215 -1.12 0.22 19.33
C ARG A 215 -0.11 -0.47 20.27
N GLY A 216 -0.05 -0.02 21.52
CA GLY A 216 0.77 -0.60 22.59
C GLY A 216 2.09 0.13 22.91
N ASP A 217 2.41 1.25 22.25
CA ASP A 217 3.62 2.02 22.56
C ASP A 217 3.35 3.05 23.70
N PRO A 218 4.02 2.95 24.86
CA PRO A 218 3.92 3.92 25.97
C PRO A 218 4.58 5.28 25.66
N ALA A 219 5.11 5.45 24.44
CA ALA A 219 5.71 6.71 23.98
C ALA A 219 4.67 7.81 23.70
N ALA A 220 3.38 7.48 23.68
CA ALA A 220 2.29 8.45 23.54
C ALA A 220 2.03 9.27 24.82
N ASP A 221 2.56 8.84 25.98
CA ASP A 221 2.26 9.44 27.29
C ASP A 221 3.30 10.49 27.75
N ASP A 222 4.22 10.93 26.89
CA ASP A 222 5.22 11.94 27.26
C ASP A 222 4.57 13.36 27.22
N PRO A 223 4.42 14.05 28.37
CA PRO A 223 3.67 15.31 28.48
C PRO A 223 4.29 16.48 27.69
N ALA A 224 5.50 16.33 27.15
CA ALA A 224 6.11 17.30 26.26
C ALA A 224 5.41 17.41 24.88
N PHE A 225 4.48 16.51 24.54
CA PHE A 225 3.95 16.36 23.17
C PHE A 225 2.40 16.25 23.08
N ALA A 226 1.67 16.70 24.10
CA ALA A 226 0.19 16.71 24.18
C ALA A 226 -0.53 17.68 23.21
N GLY A 227 0.06 17.97 22.05
CA GLY A 227 -0.43 18.94 21.07
C GLY A 227 -0.25 18.53 19.61
N PHE A 228 0.01 17.26 19.33
CA PHE A 228 -0.11 16.72 17.98
C PHE A 228 -1.59 16.49 17.66
N PRO A 229 -2.10 16.92 16.49
CA PRO A 229 -3.42 16.55 16.01
C PRO A 229 -3.51 15.05 15.68
#